data_AF-A0A812ZYJ2-F1
#
_entry.id   AF-A0A812ZYJ2-F1
#
_cell.length_a   1.000
_cell.length_b   1.000
_cell.length_c   1.000
_cell.angle_alpha   90.00
_cell.angle_beta   90.00
_cell.angle_gamma   90.00
#
_symmetry.space_group_name_H-M   'P 1'
#
loop_
_entity.id
_entity.type
_entity.pdbx_description
1 polymer ?
#
loop_
_entity_poly.entity_id
_entity_poly.type
_entity_poly.pdbx_seq_one_letter_code
_entity_poly.pdbx_strand_id
1 'polypeptide(L)'
;MISRSEAQRQKGDELRMRAAGIDPTKVDEQWAGEVMSRRHKKEVKVDEAQEKEKKEAADLAMDKREVVHKRPEGRLKWLHKALVLASKGRVSMPTIYDIVKSSQFTSGMNSKVGLQIKGMVLANLHLFKKEQQKTLQHSRLMSFSEDGSVPT
;
A
#
# COMPACT_ATOMS: atom_id res chain seq x y z
N MET A 1 32.72 -60.33 24.07
CA MET A 1 33.51 -60.06 25.30
C MET A 1 34.64 -59.12 24.92
N ILE A 2 34.69 -57.94 25.53
CA ILE A 2 35.69 -56.91 25.23
C ILE A 2 37.05 -57.37 25.77
N SER A 3 38.12 -57.20 24.99
CA SER A 3 39.47 -57.61 25.40
C SER A 3 39.96 -56.81 26.61
N ARG A 4 40.80 -57.41 27.46
CA ARG A 4 41.35 -56.76 28.67
C ARG A 4 42.04 -55.43 28.35
N SER A 5 42.71 -55.34 27.19
CA SER A 5 43.36 -54.13 26.70
C SER A 5 42.38 -53.03 26.29
N GLU A 6 41.20 -53.40 25.79
CA GLU A 6 40.17 -52.47 25.35
C GLU A 6 39.34 -51.93 26.54
N ALA A 7 39.10 -52.76 27.55
CA ALA A 7 38.51 -52.34 28.83
C ALA A 7 39.41 -51.32 29.57
N GLN A 8 40.73 -51.50 29.47
CA GLN A 8 41.69 -50.61 30.12
C GLN A 8 41.80 -49.24 29.43
N ARG A 9 41.59 -49.21 28.10
CA ARG A 9 41.47 -47.96 27.33
C ARG A 9 40.19 -47.20 27.69
N GLN A 10 39.05 -47.88 27.68
CA GLN A 10 37.77 -47.28 28.08
C GLN A 10 37.85 -46.65 29.48
N LYS A 11 38.43 -47.36 30.45
CA LYS A 11 38.58 -46.84 31.80
C LYS A 11 39.49 -45.60 31.88
N GLY A 12 40.52 -45.53 31.03
CA GLY A 12 41.38 -44.35 30.93
C GLY A 12 40.70 -43.15 30.29
N ASP A 13 39.88 -43.39 29.27
CA ASP A 13 39.11 -42.34 28.58
C ASP A 13 37.98 -41.81 29.48
N GLU A 14 37.28 -42.67 30.22
CA GLU A 14 36.29 -42.27 31.23
C GLU A 14 36.89 -41.37 32.31
N LEU A 15 38.11 -41.68 32.75
CA LEU A 15 38.82 -40.87 33.74
C LEU A 15 39.19 -39.48 33.20
N ARG A 16 39.58 -39.40 31.92
CA ARG A 16 39.81 -38.13 31.23
C ARG A 16 38.53 -37.31 31.07
N MET A 17 37.40 -37.94 30.76
CA MET A 17 36.12 -37.24 30.64
C MET A 17 35.64 -36.68 31.98
N ARG A 18 35.74 -37.47 33.07
CA ARG A 18 35.40 -36.98 34.41
C ARG A 18 36.32 -35.84 34.88
N ALA A 19 37.61 -35.89 34.56
CA ALA A 19 38.52 -34.78 34.86
C ALA A 19 38.15 -33.49 34.12
N ALA A 20 37.51 -33.59 32.96
CA ALA A 20 36.96 -32.47 32.20
C ALA A 20 35.53 -32.05 32.65
N GLY A 21 35.00 -32.67 33.72
CA GLY A 21 33.65 -32.38 34.23
C GLY A 21 32.51 -32.98 33.41
N ILE A 22 32.82 -33.86 32.45
CA ILE A 22 31.84 -34.52 31.57
C ILE A 22 31.60 -35.93 32.12
N ASP A 23 30.37 -36.23 32.50
CA ASP A 23 30.02 -37.49 33.19
C ASP A 23 29.54 -38.53 32.15
N PRO A 24 30.35 -39.53 31.77
CA PRO A 24 30.06 -40.39 30.61
C PRO A 24 28.87 -41.34 30.81
N THR A 25 28.39 -41.50 32.04
CA THR A 25 27.19 -42.29 32.39
C THR A 25 25.90 -41.47 32.34
N LYS A 26 25.98 -40.14 32.25
CA LYS A 26 24.82 -39.30 32.00
C LYS A 26 24.78 -39.05 30.50
N VAL A 27 23.93 -39.79 29.80
CA VAL A 27 23.57 -39.46 28.42
C VAL A 27 22.95 -38.07 28.49
N ASP A 28 23.65 -37.05 27.99
CA ASP A 28 23.15 -35.68 27.94
C ASP A 28 21.80 -35.69 27.22
N GLU A 29 20.70 -35.63 27.98
CA GLU A 29 19.34 -35.37 27.48
C GLU A 29 19.26 -34.04 26.71
N GLN A 30 20.32 -33.25 26.79
CA GLN A 30 20.48 -31.94 26.19
C GLN A 30 20.78 -31.95 24.68
N TRP A 31 21.00 -33.14 24.08
CA TRP A 31 21.24 -33.29 22.64
C TRP A 31 20.12 -34.07 21.91
N ALA A 32 18.88 -33.96 22.38
CA ALA A 32 17.70 -34.32 21.61
C ALA A 32 17.32 -33.21 20.60
N GLY A 33 18.13 -33.03 19.55
CA GLY A 33 17.73 -32.46 18.26
C GLY A 33 16.77 -31.26 18.25
N GLU A 34 16.96 -30.24 19.10
CA GLU A 34 16.09 -29.07 19.07
C GLU A 34 16.49 -28.14 17.92
N VAL A 35 15.59 -28.00 16.95
CA VAL A 35 15.77 -27.16 15.75
C VAL A 35 15.83 -25.69 16.18
N MET A 36 17.03 -25.19 16.46
CA MET A 36 17.30 -23.84 16.96
C MET A 36 17.12 -22.71 15.92
N SER A 37 16.46 -22.97 14.78
CA SER A 37 16.16 -21.90 13.84
C SER A 37 14.92 -22.21 13.01
N ARG A 38 13.78 -21.66 13.46
CA ARG A 38 12.63 -21.45 12.58
C ARG A 38 12.80 -20.06 11.98
N ARG A 39 12.91 -19.98 10.65
CA ARG A 39 12.94 -18.71 9.93
C ARG A 39 11.62 -17.96 10.21
N HIS A 40 11.64 -16.99 11.12
CA HIS A 40 10.50 -16.11 11.31
C HIS A 40 10.30 -15.32 10.03
N LYS A 41 9.18 -15.58 9.34
CA LYS A 41 8.79 -14.79 8.18
C LYS A 41 8.56 -13.37 8.69
N LYS A 42 9.37 -12.42 8.23
CA LYS A 42 9.24 -11.00 8.57
C LYS A 42 7.84 -10.57 8.18
N GLU A 43 6.99 -10.28 9.16
CA GLU A 43 5.69 -9.67 8.91
C GLU A 43 5.94 -8.33 8.21
N VAL A 44 5.39 -8.21 7.02
CA VAL A 44 5.67 -7.12 6.12
C VAL A 44 4.88 -5.93 6.66
N LYS A 45 5.58 -4.98 7.28
CA LYS A 45 5.08 -3.67 7.78
C LYS A 45 4.34 -2.80 6.73
N VAL A 46 4.11 -3.32 5.53
CA VAL A 46 3.40 -2.69 4.41
C VAL A 46 1.89 -2.80 4.58
N ASP A 47 1.39 -3.79 5.33
CA ASP A 47 -0.05 -3.98 5.52
C ASP A 47 -0.71 -2.81 6.26
N GLU A 48 -0.09 -2.23 7.31
CA GLU A 48 -0.68 -1.07 8.01
C GLU A 48 -0.83 0.17 7.13
N ALA A 49 0.16 0.47 6.29
CA ALA A 49 0.11 1.62 5.39
C ALA A 49 -0.95 1.39 4.30
N GLN A 50 -0.98 0.20 3.71
CA GLN A 50 -1.98 -0.15 2.70
C GLN A 50 -3.40 -0.22 3.26
N GLU A 51 -3.56 -0.64 4.51
CA GLU A 51 -4.85 -0.72 5.18
C GLU A 51 -5.36 0.68 5.56
N LYS A 52 -4.47 1.59 5.99
CA LYS A 52 -4.80 3.02 6.15
C LYS A 52 -5.23 3.65 4.84
N GLU A 53 -4.51 3.41 3.75
CA GLU A 53 -4.89 3.92 2.42
C GLU A 53 -6.22 3.33 1.92
N LYS A 54 -6.52 2.07 2.26
CA LYS A 54 -7.81 1.44 1.95
C LYS A 54 -8.95 2.05 2.78
N LYS A 55 -8.70 2.37 4.05
CA LYS A 55 -9.64 3.10 4.92
C LYS A 55 -9.87 4.51 4.38
N GLU A 56 -8.81 5.22 4.00
CA GLU A 56 -8.92 6.54 3.35
C GLU A 56 -9.70 6.49 2.02
N ALA A 57 -9.53 5.43 1.23
CA ALA A 57 -10.32 5.23 0.02
C ALA A 57 -11.81 4.97 0.30
N ALA A 58 -12.12 4.29 1.41
CA ALA A 58 -13.50 4.07 1.85
C ALA A 58 -14.12 5.34 2.47
N ASP A 59 -13.32 6.16 3.15
CA ASP A 59 -13.74 7.42 3.76
C ASP A 59 -13.87 8.56 2.74
N LEU A 60 -13.29 8.40 1.55
CA LEU A 60 -13.52 9.35 0.47
C LEU A 60 -14.96 9.24 -0.02
N ALA A 61 -15.70 10.31 0.22
CA ALA A 61 -16.97 10.61 -0.43
C ALA A 61 -16.90 10.33 -1.94
N MET A 62 -17.40 9.17 -2.36
CA MET A 62 -17.58 8.80 -3.77
C MET A 62 -18.96 9.24 -4.29
N ASP A 63 -19.83 9.78 -3.41
CA ASP A 63 -21.11 10.31 -3.84
C ASP A 63 -20.93 11.70 -4.47
N LYS A 64 -21.42 11.81 -5.71
CA LYS A 64 -21.44 13.04 -6.50
C LYS A 64 -22.06 14.21 -5.73
N ARG A 65 -23.09 13.95 -4.92
CA ARG A 65 -23.77 15.02 -4.14
C ARG A 65 -22.82 15.64 -3.13
N GLU A 66 -22.11 14.82 -2.38
CA GLU A 66 -21.20 15.28 -1.33
C GLU A 66 -20.01 16.06 -1.90
N VAL A 67 -19.50 15.66 -3.06
CA VAL A 67 -18.39 16.34 -3.72
C VAL A 67 -18.81 17.70 -4.27
N VAL A 68 -20.01 17.81 -4.86
CA VAL A 68 -20.53 19.06 -5.42
C VAL A 68 -20.78 20.12 -4.32
N HIS A 69 -21.25 19.70 -3.14
CA HIS A 69 -21.49 20.61 -2.02
C HIS A 69 -20.19 21.17 -1.39
N LYS A 70 -19.02 20.57 -1.68
CA LYS A 70 -17.74 21.10 -1.21
C LYS A 70 -17.39 22.41 -1.94
N ARG A 71 -16.66 23.28 -1.23
CA ARG A 71 -16.04 24.48 -1.83
C ARG A 71 -15.14 24.08 -3.01
N PRO A 72 -14.97 24.94 -4.04
CA PRO A 72 -14.19 24.61 -5.24
C PRO A 72 -12.73 24.20 -4.92
N GLU A 73 -12.10 24.80 -3.92
CA GLU A 73 -10.78 24.38 -3.44
C GLU A 73 -10.80 22.98 -2.79
N GLY A 74 -11.89 22.66 -2.08
CA GLY A 74 -12.13 21.33 -1.52
C GLY A 74 -12.33 20.29 -2.61
N ARG A 75 -12.98 20.65 -3.72
CA ARG A 75 -13.14 19.79 -4.91
C ARG A 75 -11.79 19.49 -5.57
N LEU A 76 -10.90 20.48 -5.68
CA LEU A 76 -9.53 20.28 -6.18
C LEU A 76 -8.74 19.30 -5.30
N LYS A 77 -8.75 19.50 -3.98
CA LYS A 77 -8.07 18.60 -3.03
C LYS A 77 -8.65 17.18 -3.07
N TRP A 78 -9.98 17.06 -3.19
CA TRP A 78 -10.65 15.78 -3.36
C TRP A 78 -10.22 15.09 -4.65
N LEU A 79 -10.17 15.81 -5.78
CA LEU A 79 -9.75 15.25 -7.07
C LEU A 79 -8.32 14.73 -7.02
N HIS A 80 -7.41 15.47 -6.36
CA HIS A 80 -6.04 15.03 -6.16
C HIS A 80 -5.98 13.67 -5.44
N LYS A 81 -6.65 13.58 -4.29
CA LYS A 81 -6.69 12.35 -3.49
C LYS A 81 -7.35 11.20 -4.27
N ALA A 82 -8.44 11.49 -4.97
CA ALA A 82 -9.15 10.52 -5.79
C ALA A 82 -8.26 9.95 -6.90
N LEU A 83 -7.52 10.80 -7.63
CA LEU A 83 -6.60 10.36 -8.67
C LEU A 83 -5.43 9.53 -8.12
N VAL A 84 -4.87 9.92 -6.97
CA VAL A 84 -3.79 9.16 -6.31
C VAL A 84 -4.26 7.78 -5.85
N LEU A 85 -5.49 7.65 -5.35
CA LEU A 85 -6.02 6.35 -4.94
C LEU A 85 -6.49 5.52 -6.13
N ALA A 86 -6.91 6.18 -7.20
CA ALA A 86 -7.30 5.52 -8.44
C ALA A 86 -6.09 4.96 -9.20
N SER A 87 -4.94 5.63 -9.19
CA SER A 87 -3.69 5.07 -9.73
C SER A 87 -3.21 3.84 -8.95
N LYS A 88 -3.54 3.76 -7.66
CA LYS A 88 -3.32 2.58 -6.79
C LYS A 88 -4.40 1.51 -6.93
N GLY A 89 -5.42 1.71 -7.78
CA GLY A 89 -6.51 0.75 -7.99
C GLY A 89 -7.47 0.59 -6.80
N ARG A 90 -7.49 1.55 -5.87
CA ARG A 90 -8.35 1.51 -4.67
C ARG A 90 -9.73 2.14 -4.88
N VAL A 91 -9.87 2.96 -5.91
CA VAL A 91 -11.10 3.71 -6.22
C VAL A 91 -11.51 3.46 -7.67
N SER A 92 -12.83 3.37 -7.90
CA SER A 92 -13.41 3.18 -9.24
C SER A 92 -13.23 4.42 -10.12
N MET A 93 -12.41 4.29 -11.18
CA MET A 93 -12.20 5.36 -12.17
C MET A 93 -13.48 5.83 -12.86
N PRO A 94 -14.43 4.95 -13.26
CA PRO A 94 -15.72 5.37 -13.81
C PRO A 94 -16.48 6.33 -12.90
N THR A 95 -16.46 6.11 -11.58
CA THR A 95 -17.16 6.98 -10.63
C THR A 95 -16.52 8.36 -10.57
N ILE A 96 -15.19 8.44 -10.57
CA ILE A 96 -14.47 9.73 -10.62
C ILE A 96 -14.81 10.47 -11.91
N TYR A 97 -14.84 9.76 -13.04
CA TYR A 97 -15.22 10.32 -14.34
C TYR A 97 -16.63 10.92 -14.32
N ASP A 98 -17.63 10.22 -13.76
CA ASP A 98 -19.01 10.70 -13.70
C ASP A 98 -19.18 11.96 -12.84
N ILE A 99 -18.36 12.09 -11.78
CA ILE A 99 -18.33 13.29 -10.92
C ILE A 99 -17.70 14.46 -11.68
N VAL A 100 -16.52 14.27 -12.26
CA VAL A 100 -15.77 15.31 -12.98
C VAL A 100 -16.50 15.78 -14.24
N LYS A 101 -17.19 14.87 -14.94
CA LYS A 101 -18.01 15.19 -16.12
C LYS A 101 -19.20 16.10 -15.79
N SER A 102 -19.65 16.13 -14.54
CA SER A 102 -20.86 16.83 -14.18
C SER A 102 -20.72 18.36 -14.23
N SER A 103 -21.69 19.05 -14.84
CA SER A 103 -21.74 20.52 -14.89
C SER A 103 -21.77 21.16 -13.49
N GLN A 104 -22.35 20.46 -12.52
CA GLN A 104 -22.40 20.88 -11.12
C GLN A 104 -21.01 20.90 -10.46
N PHE A 105 -20.09 20.04 -10.90
CA PHE A 105 -18.72 20.01 -10.38
C PHE A 105 -17.91 21.24 -10.80
N THR A 106 -18.15 21.77 -12.01
CA THR A 106 -17.48 22.97 -12.52
C THR A 106 -18.21 24.27 -12.18
N SER A 107 -19.44 24.18 -11.66
CA SER A 107 -20.24 25.34 -11.24
C SER A 107 -19.58 26.10 -10.07
N GLY A 108 -19.50 27.43 -10.19
CA GLY A 108 -18.93 28.32 -9.17
C GLY A 108 -17.42 28.16 -8.96
N MET A 109 -16.68 27.64 -9.95
CA MET A 109 -15.23 27.55 -9.90
C MET A 109 -14.56 28.83 -10.39
N ASN A 110 -13.58 29.31 -9.63
CA ASN A 110 -12.69 30.38 -10.07
C ASN A 110 -11.78 29.87 -11.21
N SER A 111 -11.47 30.74 -12.19
CA SER A 111 -10.66 30.36 -13.35
C SER A 111 -9.32 29.69 -12.97
N LYS A 112 -8.62 30.21 -11.95
CA LYS A 112 -7.37 29.61 -11.43
C LYS A 112 -7.55 28.15 -10.95
N VAL A 113 -8.61 27.87 -10.19
CA VAL A 113 -8.89 26.52 -9.67
C VAL A 113 -9.33 25.60 -10.81
N GLY A 114 -10.14 26.11 -11.74
CA GLY A 114 -10.55 25.38 -12.95
C GLY A 114 -9.37 24.95 -13.82
N LEU A 115 -8.38 25.83 -14.02
CA LEU A 115 -7.13 25.54 -14.74
C LEU A 115 -6.31 24.45 -14.05
N GLN A 116 -6.18 24.50 -12.73
CA GLN A 116 -5.47 23.46 -11.97
C GLN A 116 -6.16 22.09 -12.12
N ILE A 117 -7.49 22.07 -11.98
CA ILE A 117 -8.28 20.84 -12.17
C ILE A 117 -8.13 20.31 -13.60
N LYS A 118 -8.22 21.19 -14.60
CA LYS A 118 -7.99 20.85 -16.01
C LYS A 118 -6.62 20.23 -16.23
N GLY A 119 -5.56 20.86 -15.72
CA GLY A 119 -4.19 20.35 -15.81
C GLY A 119 -4.05 18.96 -15.18
N MET A 120 -4.65 18.74 -14.01
CA MET A 120 -4.60 17.45 -13.32
C MET A 120 -5.32 16.33 -14.08
N VAL A 121 -6.50 16.63 -14.64
CA VAL A 121 -7.26 15.67 -15.46
C VAL A 121 -6.50 15.33 -16.74
N LEU A 122 -5.89 16.33 -17.40
CA LEU A 122 -5.07 16.11 -18.60
C LEU A 122 -3.80 15.30 -18.30
N ALA A 123 -3.12 15.57 -17.19
CA ALA A 123 -1.94 14.80 -16.77
C ALA A 123 -2.28 13.32 -16.50
N ASN A 124 -3.47 13.06 -15.97
CA ASN A 124 -3.95 11.72 -15.62
C ASN A 124 -4.89 11.12 -16.67
N LEU A 125 -4.94 11.69 -17.89
CA LEU A 125 -5.87 11.27 -18.93
C LEU A 125 -5.69 9.78 -19.31
N HIS A 126 -4.46 9.30 -19.21
CA HIS A 126 -4.07 7.91 -19.48
C HIS A 126 -4.74 6.89 -18.56
N LEU A 127 -5.22 7.31 -17.38
CA LEU A 127 -5.95 6.44 -16.46
C LEU A 127 -7.41 6.18 -16.89
N PHE A 128 -7.94 7.01 -17.79
CA PHE A 128 -9.31 6.89 -18.30
C PHE A 128 -9.37 6.06 -19.58
N LYS A 129 -10.51 5.42 -19.86
CA LYS A 129 -10.75 4.71 -21.12
C LYS A 129 -10.75 5.69 -22.30
N LYS A 130 -10.34 5.24 -23.50
CA LYS A 130 -10.30 6.10 -24.72
C LYS A 130 -11.60 6.88 -25.01
N GLU A 131 -12.76 6.28 -24.76
CA GLU A 131 -14.06 6.93 -24.92
C GLU A 131 -14.30 8.05 -23.88
N GLN A 132 -13.86 7.82 -22.64
CA GLN A 132 -13.92 8.80 -21.57
C GLN A 132 -12.93 9.94 -21.81
N GLN A 133 -11.74 9.64 -22.34
CA GLN A 133 -10.73 10.63 -22.70
C GLN A 133 -11.27 11.64 -23.72
N LYS A 134 -11.86 11.15 -24.82
CA LYS A 134 -12.51 12.01 -25.83
C LYS A 134 -13.61 12.87 -25.21
N THR A 135 -14.47 12.27 -24.40
CA THR A 135 -15.56 13.01 -23.75
C THR A 135 -15.04 14.09 -22.78
N LEU A 136 -13.97 13.81 -22.02
CA LEU A 136 -13.35 14.79 -21.12
C LEU A 136 -12.72 15.96 -21.88
N GLN A 137 -12.09 15.69 -23.03
CA GLN A 137 -11.51 16.71 -23.90
C GLN A 137 -12.57 17.65 -24.50
N HIS A 138 -13.80 17.19 -24.68
CA HIS A 138 -14.92 18.02 -25.13
C HIS A 138 -15.80 18.56 -23.98
N SER A 139 -15.41 18.35 -22.72
CA SER A 139 -16.22 18.76 -21.57
C SER A 139 -16.06 20.25 -21.22
N ARG A 140 -17.01 20.78 -20.42
CA ARG A 140 -16.95 22.14 -19.84
C ARG A 140 -15.67 22.39 -19.02
N LEU A 141 -14.97 21.35 -18.59
CA LEU A 141 -13.68 21.47 -17.92
C LEU A 141 -12.61 22.10 -18.82
N MET A 142 -12.73 21.93 -20.14
CA MET A 142 -11.73 22.40 -21.11
C MET A 142 -11.92 23.85 -21.52
N SER A 143 -13.09 24.45 -21.23
CA SER A 143 -13.39 25.85 -21.54
C SER A 143 -12.72 26.86 -20.60
N PHE A 144 -12.08 26.41 -19.52
CA PHE A 144 -11.27 27.29 -18.69
C PHE A 144 -9.97 27.66 -19.43
N SER A 145 -9.82 28.95 -19.73
CA SER A 145 -8.62 29.56 -20.32
C SER A 145 -7.92 30.47 -19.31
N GLU A 146 -6.63 30.69 -19.51
CA GLU A 146 -5.77 31.49 -18.61
C GLU A 146 -6.20 32.97 -18.52
N ASP A 147 -7.00 33.45 -19.48
CA ASP A 147 -7.46 34.83 -19.59
C ASP A 147 -8.52 35.26 -18.55
N GLY A 148 -8.81 34.45 -17.54
CA GLY A 148 -9.74 34.81 -16.46
C GLY A 148 -11.21 34.97 -16.88
N SER A 149 -11.53 34.83 -18.17
CA SER A 149 -12.89 34.86 -18.70
C SER A 149 -13.66 33.59 -18.32
N VAL A 150 -14.67 33.76 -17.48
CA VAL A 150 -15.62 32.70 -17.12
C VAL A 150 -16.64 32.61 -18.26
N PRO A 151 -16.80 31.47 -18.95
CA PRO A 151 -17.88 31.33 -19.92
C PRO A 151 -19.21 31.30 -19.16
N THR A 152 -20.00 32.37 -19.35
CA THR A 152 -21.40 32.50 -18.91
C THR A 152 -22.21 31.27 -19.27
#